data_AF-A0A938NP58-F1
#
_entry.id   AF-A0A938NP58-F1
#
_cell.length_a   1.000
_cell.length_b   1.000
_cell.length_c   1.000
_cell.angle_alpha   90.00
_cell.angle_beta   90.00
_cell.angle_gamma   90.00
#
_symmetry.space_group_name_H-M   'P 1'
#
loop_
_entity.id
_entity.type
_entity.pdbx_description
1 polymer ?
#
loop_
_entity_poly.entity_id
_entity_poly.type
_entity_poly.pdbx_seq_one_letter_code
_entity_poly.pdbx_strand_id
1 'polypeptide(L)'
;MAAKLDYLKFTADEVKNSDVDTGLYVGLEGYGEIAPNLYLCMEVGYVKPDGKVNILGVDIDTEVTFVPIELNLKYAIQAAPNFIIDLGAGVSYNYVKEKASALGVSASLDDWL
;
A
#
# COMPACT_ATOMS: atom_id res chain seq x y z
N MET A 1 -12.94 -5.12 13.52
CA MET A 1 -12.05 -4.09 12.94
C MET A 1 -10.64 -4.36 13.43
N ALA A 2 -9.65 -4.14 12.58
CA ALA A 2 -8.23 -4.31 12.88
C ALA A 2 -7.42 -3.12 12.33
N ALA A 3 -6.29 -2.81 12.96
CA ALA A 3 -5.28 -1.91 12.42
C ALA A 3 -4.14 -2.75 11.85
N LYS A 4 -3.61 -2.33 10.70
CA LYS A 4 -2.49 -2.97 10.02
C LYS A 4 -1.30 -2.02 9.92
N LEU A 5 -0.13 -2.58 10.18
CA LEU A 5 1.16 -1.91 10.13
C LEU A 5 2.08 -2.81 9.36
N ASP A 6 2.44 -2.40 8.15
CA ASP A 6 3.30 -3.18 7.26
C ASP A 6 4.41 -2.31 6.71
N TYR A 7 5.44 -2.96 6.18
CA TYR A 7 6.51 -2.28 5.47
C TYR A 7 6.41 -2.68 4.00
N LEU A 8 5.92 -1.76 3.17
CA LEU A 8 5.71 -2.03 1.75
C LEU A 8 6.98 -1.73 0.98
N LYS A 9 7.34 -2.64 0.07
CA LYS A 9 8.40 -2.45 -0.92
C LYS A 9 7.78 -2.38 -2.31
N PHE A 10 7.88 -1.22 -2.95
CA PHE A 10 7.43 -1.02 -4.31
C PHE A 10 8.41 -1.68 -5.29
N THR A 11 7.91 -2.54 -6.17
CA THR A 11 8.74 -3.32 -7.11
C THR A 11 8.69 -2.80 -8.54
N ALA A 12 7.88 -1.77 -8.80
CA ALA A 12 7.79 -1.14 -10.12
C ALA A 12 9.16 -0.63 -10.56
N ASP A 13 9.54 -0.96 -11.81
CA ASP A 13 10.87 -0.64 -12.35
C ASP A 13 11.13 0.88 -12.44
N GLU A 14 10.07 1.69 -12.49
CA GLU A 14 10.12 3.16 -12.50
C GLU A 14 10.57 3.76 -11.15
N VAL A 15 10.38 3.03 -10.04
CA VAL A 15 10.70 3.48 -8.67
C VAL A 15 12.00 2.85 -8.15
N LYS A 16 12.55 1.84 -8.82
CA LYS A 16 13.77 1.11 -8.39
C LYS A 16 15.04 1.93 -8.27
N ASN A 17 15.15 3.03 -9.04
CA ASN A 17 16.32 3.91 -9.02
C ASN A 17 16.13 5.12 -8.09
N SER A 18 15.00 5.17 -7.38
CA SER A 18 14.65 6.23 -6.46
C SER A 18 14.58 5.66 -5.04
N ASP A 19 15.16 6.36 -4.06
CA ASP A 19 15.23 5.94 -2.64
C ASP A 19 13.86 6.03 -1.93
N VAL A 20 12.77 5.82 -2.68
CA VAL A 20 11.36 5.77 -2.29
C VAL A 20 10.77 4.35 -2.45
N ASP A 21 11.64 3.35 -2.61
CA ASP A 21 11.26 1.96 -2.86
C ASP A 21 10.58 1.30 -1.65
N THR A 22 10.66 1.89 -0.46
CA THR A 22 10.08 1.35 0.76
C THR A 22 9.40 2.40 1.64
N GLY A 23 8.27 2.04 2.26
CA GLY A 23 7.53 2.94 3.13
C GLY A 23 6.70 2.22 4.19
N LEU A 24 6.51 2.89 5.34
CA LEU A 24 5.61 2.42 6.39
C LEU A 24 4.17 2.55 5.92
N TYR A 25 3.48 1.42 5.92
CA TYR A 25 2.05 1.31 5.64
C TYR A 25 1.25 1.37 6.93
N VAL A 26 0.20 2.18 6.92
CA VAL A 26 -0.82 2.22 7.97
C VAL A 26 -2.18 1.92 7.34
N GLY A 27 -2.87 0.90 7.84
CA GLY A 27 -4.14 0.45 7.30
C GLY A 27 -5.21 0.23 8.37
N LEU A 28 -6.47 0.39 7.97
CA LEU A 28 -7.63 -0.01 8.76
C LEU A 28 -8.45 -1.02 7.97
N GLU A 29 -8.78 -2.13 8.62
CA GLU A 29 -9.58 -3.20 8.06
C GLU A 29 -10.89 -3.38 8.85
N GLY A 30 -12.01 -3.31 8.14
CA GLY A 30 -13.33 -3.73 8.61
C GLY A 30 -13.68 -5.09 8.03
N TYR A 31 -14.29 -5.97 8.83
CA TYR A 31 -14.73 -7.28 8.37
C TYR A 31 -16.06 -7.69 9.00
N GLY A 32 -16.86 -8.44 8.24
CA GLY A 32 -18.12 -9.00 8.69
C GLY A 32 -18.32 -10.40 8.13
N GLU A 33 -18.83 -11.31 8.96
CA GLU A 33 -19.20 -12.65 8.52
C GLU A 33 -20.44 -12.55 7.61
N ILE A 34 -20.35 -13.13 6.42
CA ILE A 34 -21.47 -13.16 5.45
C ILE A 34 -22.07 -14.56 5.31
N ALA A 35 -21.31 -15.59 5.67
CA ALA A 35 -21.71 -16.99 5.74
C ALA A 35 -20.77 -17.71 6.73
N PRO A 36 -21.12 -18.92 7.21
CA PRO A 36 -20.27 -19.64 8.16
C PRO A 36 -18.82 -19.73 7.68
N ASN A 37 -17.90 -19.22 8.50
CA ASN A 37 -16.45 -19.18 8.23
C ASN A 37 -16.04 -18.27 7.05
N LEU A 38 -16.95 -17.52 6.44
CA LEU A 38 -16.69 -16.66 5.28
C LEU A 38 -16.94 -15.19 5.62
N TYR A 39 -15.92 -14.37 5.43
CA TYR A 39 -15.90 -12.97 5.83
C TYR A 39 -15.68 -12.08 4.61
N LEU A 40 -16.49 -11.03 4.51
CA LEU A 40 -16.23 -9.92 3.60
C LEU A 40 -15.46 -8.85 4.37
N CYS A 41 -14.32 -8.44 3.83
CA CYS A 41 -13.39 -7.50 4.43
C CYS A 41 -13.16 -6.32 3.49
N MET A 42 -13.13 -5.12 4.05
CA MET A 42 -12.76 -3.90 3.36
C MET A 42 -11.58 -3.28 4.07
N GLU A 43 -10.59 -2.86 3.32
CA GLU A 43 -9.38 -2.23 3.82
C GLU A 43 -9.13 -0.92 3.11
N VAL A 44 -8.66 0.06 3.88
CA VAL A 44 -8.09 1.30 3.34
C VAL A 44 -6.80 1.56 4.08
N GLY A 45 -5.78 1.97 3.33
CA GLY A 45 -4.50 2.33 3.94
C GLY A 45 -3.83 3.50 3.29
N TYR A 46 -2.64 3.80 3.80
CA TYR A 46 -1.86 4.95 3.40
C TYR A 46 -0.37 4.67 3.54
N VAL A 47 0.39 5.04 2.53
CA VAL A 47 1.85 5.06 2.53
C VAL A 47 2.31 6.37 1.91
N LYS A 48 3.37 6.96 2.47
CA LYS A 48 3.98 8.15 1.90
C LYS A 48 5.49 8.15 2.08
N PRO A 49 6.24 7.36 1.30
CA PRO A 49 7.70 7.41 1.36
C PRO A 49 8.22 8.68 0.67
N ASP A 50 9.29 9.24 1.24
CA ASP A 50 10.07 10.34 0.68
C ASP A 50 11.53 9.90 0.48
N GLY A 51 12.18 10.43 -0.56
CA GLY A 51 13.54 10.04 -0.94
C GLY A 51 14.20 11.07 -1.85
N LYS A 52 15.48 10.87 -2.15
CA LYS A 52 16.29 11.75 -3.01
C LYS A 52 17.07 10.94 -4.03
N VAL A 53 17.16 11.44 -5.26
CA VAL A 53 17.95 10.85 -6.34
C VAL A 53 18.92 11.89 -6.87
N ASN A 54 20.21 11.55 -6.96
CA ASN A 54 21.20 12.41 -7.61
C ASN A 54 21.37 11.98 -9.08
N ILE A 55 20.98 12.84 -10.02
CA ILE A 55 21.19 12.62 -11.45
C ILE A 55 22.15 13.69 -11.96
N LEU A 56 23.33 13.26 -12.44
CA LEU A 56 24.34 14.16 -13.04
C LEU A 56 24.72 15.35 -12.15
N GLY A 57 24.74 15.17 -10.82
CA GLY A 57 25.08 16.22 -9.85
C GLY A 57 23.91 17.11 -9.43
N VAL A 58 22.68 16.83 -9.88
CA VAL A 58 21.46 17.51 -9.46
C VAL A 58 20.67 16.59 -8.52
N ASP A 59 20.37 17.09 -7.32
CA ASP A 59 19.50 16.42 -6.36
C ASP A 59 18.03 16.61 -6.78
N ILE A 60 17.32 15.49 -6.94
CA ILE A 60 15.90 15.42 -7.26
C ILE A 60 15.19 14.86 -6.03
N ASP A 61 14.31 15.65 -5.43
CA ASP A 61 13.44 15.19 -4.35
C ASP A 61 12.28 14.40 -4.95
N THR A 62 12.06 13.17 -4.47
CA THR A 62 10.99 12.28 -4.91
C THR A 62 10.05 11.97 -3.74
N GLU A 63 8.75 12.08 -3.95
CA GLU A 63 7.71 11.73 -2.98
C GLU A 63 6.69 10.83 -3.66
N VAL A 64 6.36 9.70 -3.05
CA VAL A 64 5.26 8.83 -3.49
C VAL A 64 4.16 8.90 -2.44
N THR A 65 2.91 8.96 -2.87
CA THR A 65 1.72 8.75 -2.03
C THR A 65 0.96 7.57 -2.59
N PHE A 66 0.70 6.57 -1.75
CA PHE A 66 -0.01 5.36 -2.12
C PHE A 66 -1.20 5.15 -1.18
N VAL A 67 -2.39 5.01 -1.73
CA VAL A 67 -3.64 4.76 -0.98
C VAL A 67 -4.33 3.55 -1.58
N PRO A 68 -4.10 2.35 -1.03
CA PRO A 68 -4.82 1.15 -1.44
C PRO A 68 -6.21 1.12 -0.81
N ILE A 69 -7.20 0.76 -1.63
CA ILE A 69 -8.53 0.38 -1.18
C ILE A 69 -8.74 -1.07 -1.61
N GLU A 70 -8.96 -1.97 -0.66
CA GLU A 70 -9.09 -3.39 -0.94
C GLU A 70 -10.44 -3.95 -0.51
N LEU A 71 -10.96 -4.87 -1.32
CA LEU A 71 -12.10 -5.70 -0.98
C LEU A 71 -11.67 -7.16 -1.02
N ASN A 72 -11.69 -7.81 0.13
CA ASN A 72 -11.19 -9.15 0.35
C ASN A 72 -12.32 -10.09 0.81
N LEU A 73 -12.35 -11.30 0.28
CA LEU A 73 -13.16 -12.41 0.78
C LEU A 73 -12.23 -13.38 1.49
N LYS A 74 -12.49 -13.66 2.77
CA LYS A 74 -11.63 -14.53 3.61
C LYS A 74 -12.39 -15.72 4.15
N TYR A 75 -11.83 -16.91 4.02
CA TYR A 75 -12.33 -18.14 4.65
C TYR A 75 -11.49 -18.48 5.88
N ALA A 76 -12.10 -18.50 7.07
CA ALA A 76 -11.44 -18.66 8.35
C ALA A 76 -11.63 -20.07 8.92
N ILE A 77 -10.53 -20.76 9.20
CA ILE A 77 -10.47 -22.11 9.76
C ILE A 77 -9.93 -22.03 11.19
N GLN A 78 -10.72 -22.48 12.17
CA GLN A 78 -10.23 -22.62 13.54
C GLN A 78 -9.38 -23.88 13.67
N ALA A 79 -8.06 -23.72 13.59
CA ALA A 79 -7.11 -24.83 13.64
C ALA A 79 -6.84 -25.32 15.08
N ALA A 80 -6.95 -24.44 16.08
CA ALA A 80 -6.88 -24.79 17.51
C ALA A 80 -7.63 -23.75 18.36
N PRO A 81 -7.84 -23.99 19.67
CA PRO A 81 -8.38 -22.97 20.56
C PRO A 81 -7.52 -21.70 20.50
N ASN A 82 -8.15 -20.57 20.16
CA ASN A 82 -7.51 -19.26 19.97
C ASN A 82 -6.51 -19.17 18.80
N PHE A 83 -6.55 -20.12 17.85
CA PHE A 83 -5.72 -20.08 16.65
C PHE A 83 -6.58 -20.26 15.39
N ILE A 84 -6.63 -19.22 14.57
CA ILE A 84 -7.40 -19.16 13.33
C ILE A 84 -6.41 -18.97 12.19
N ILE A 85 -6.58 -19.74 11.13
CA ILE A 85 -5.90 -19.55 9.86
C ILE A 85 -6.96 -19.08 8.88
N ASP A 86 -6.71 -18.00 8.16
CA ASP A 86 -7.57 -17.56 7.07
C ASP A 86 -6.88 -17.64 5.71
N LEU A 87 -7.69 -17.87 4.68
CA LEU A 87 -7.30 -17.82 3.28
C LEU A 87 -8.15 -16.76 2.60
N GLY A 88 -7.51 -15.78 1.98
CA GLY A 88 -8.17 -14.65 1.36
C GLY A 88 -7.86 -14.51 -0.12
N ALA A 89 -8.82 -14.00 -0.86
CA ALA A 89 -8.61 -13.44 -2.19
C ALA A 89 -9.43 -12.15 -2.32
N GLY A 90 -8.94 -11.21 -3.10
CA GLY A 90 -9.58 -9.91 -3.21
C GLY A 90 -9.14 -9.15 -4.45
N VAL A 91 -9.70 -7.96 -4.56
CA VAL A 91 -9.35 -6.96 -5.55
C VAL A 91 -8.95 -5.70 -4.82
N SER A 92 -7.98 -4.98 -5.38
CA SER A 92 -7.57 -3.67 -4.90
C SER A 92 -7.81 -2.62 -5.98
N TYR A 93 -8.09 -1.41 -5.54
CA TYR A 93 -8.12 -0.22 -6.38
C TYR A 93 -7.29 0.84 -5.66
N ASN A 94 -6.22 1.28 -6.31
CA ASN A 94 -5.11 1.93 -5.65
C ASN A 94 -4.92 3.31 -6.26
N TYR A 95 -4.85 4.34 -5.41
CA TYR A 95 -4.40 5.65 -5.84
C TYR A 95 -2.89 5.74 -5.67
N VAL A 96 -2.20 6.18 -6.72
CA VAL A 96 -0.77 6.44 -6.71
C VAL A 96 -0.53 7.88 -7.15
N LYS A 97 0.29 8.60 -6.39
CA LYS A 97 0.78 9.92 -6.78
C LYS A 97 2.29 9.99 -6.61
N GLU A 98 2.97 10.36 -7.67
CA GLU A 98 4.40 10.57 -7.69
C GLU A 98 4.69 12.05 -7.90
N LYS A 99 5.61 12.59 -7.11
CA LYS A 99 6.13 13.95 -7.27
C LYS A 99 7.63 13.91 -7.40
N ALA A 100 8.14 14.66 -8.35
CA ALA A 100 9.57 14.89 -8.53
C ALA A 100 9.83 16.40 -8.56
N SER A 101 10.81 16.87 -7.79
CA SER A 101 11.16 18.29 -7.71
C SER A 101 12.67 18.49 -7.86
N ALA A 102 13.08 19.42 -8.72
CA ALA A 102 14.48 19.78 -8.92
C ALA A 102 14.62 21.26 -9.31
N LEU A 103 15.62 21.95 -8.73
CA LEU A 103 15.99 23.33 -9.11
C LEU A 103 14.80 24.33 -9.14
N GLY A 104 13.83 24.15 -8.24
CA GLY A 104 12.63 25.01 -8.15
C GLY A 104 11.51 24.66 -9.14
N VAL A 105 11.65 23.60 -9.93
CA VAL A 105 10.62 23.07 -10.83
C VAL A 105 10.09 21.75 -10.27
N SER A 106 8.76 21.62 -10.17
CA SER A 106 8.10 20.40 -9.70
C SER A 106 7.20 19.81 -10.79
N ALA A 107 7.26 18.49 -10.96
CA ALA A 107 6.31 17.72 -11.76
C ALA A 107 5.59 16.70 -10.88
N SER A 108 4.33 16.41 -11.19
CA SER A 108 3.57 15.36 -10.51
C SER A 108 2.75 14.54 -11.50
N LEU A 109 2.68 13.25 -11.25
CA LEU A 109 1.80 12.30 -11.94
C LEU A 109 0.91 11.65 -10.89
N ASP A 110 -0.36 11.46 -11.21
CA ASP A 110 -1.29 10.70 -10.38
C ASP A 110 -2.15 9.80 -11.24
N ASP A 111 -2.39 8.59 -10.75
CA ASP A 111 -3.16 7.56 -11.44
C ASP A 111 -3.93 6.68 -10.45
N TRP A 112 -4.98 6.03 -10.95
CA TRP A 112 -5.73 5.01 -10.23
C TRP A 112 -5.55 3.65 -10.92
N LEU A 113 -5.08 2.66 -10.17
CA LEU A 113 -4.71 1.32 -10.65
C LEU A 113 -5.49 0.21 -9.96
#